data_AF-A0A1U8K325-F1
#
_entry.id   AF-A0A1U8K325-F1
#
_cell.length_a   1.000
_cell.length_b   1.000
_cell.length_c   1.000
_cell.angle_alpha   90.00
_cell.angle_beta   90.00
_cell.angle_gamma   90.00
#
_symmetry.space_group_name_H-M   'P 1'
#
loop_
_entity.id
_entity.type
_entity.pdbx_description
1 polymer ?
#
loop_
_entity_poly.entity_id
_entity_poly.type
_entity_poly.pdbx_seq_one_letter_code
_entity_poly.pdbx_strand_id
1 'polypeptide(L)'
;MHRSGATMAWNVFKFCTALRALGSIMILLVLGVVGVTYYSVVFTNYGPALYDGGFNSLTAAVILFFFHCLLIMLLWSYFSVVLTDPGSVPPNWRPAMDEERGEADPLNGSEFNGSQPDPLNQRIRYCRKCNQLKPPRCHHCSVCGRCVLKMDHHCVWVVNCVGAQNYKYFLLFLFYTFLETSLVTMALLPHFIAFFSDGEIPGTPGTLATTFLAFVLNLAFALSVLGFLIMHISLVSANTTTIEAYEKKSTPKWRYDLGRKKNFEQVFGTDKLYWFIPGYSDEDLRRMPALQGLEYPSKPDFDSQDF
;
A
#
# COMPACT_ATOMS: atom_id res chain seq x y z
N MET A 1 34.14 10.02 43.84
CA MET A 1 33.99 10.62 42.49
C MET A 1 33.09 9.71 41.64
N HIS A 2 31.78 9.91 41.68
CA HIS A 2 30.85 9.23 40.76
C HIS A 2 30.61 10.14 39.55
N ARG A 3 31.10 9.70 38.38
CA ARG A 3 30.78 10.31 37.08
C ARG A 3 29.32 9.98 36.76
N SER A 4 28.46 11.01 36.80
CA SER A 4 27.12 10.97 36.23
C SER A 4 27.25 10.83 34.71
N GLY A 5 27.00 9.63 34.20
CA GLY A 5 26.84 9.38 32.78
C GLY A 5 25.48 9.92 32.33
N ALA A 6 25.46 11.16 31.84
CA ALA A 6 24.33 11.68 31.10
C ALA A 6 24.20 10.86 29.81
N THR A 7 23.38 9.81 29.85
CA THR A 7 22.86 9.18 28.63
C THR A 7 21.95 10.23 27.99
N MET A 8 22.41 10.84 26.91
CA MET A 8 21.58 11.64 26.00
C MET A 8 20.48 10.73 25.47
N ALA A 9 19.36 10.64 26.19
CA ALA A 9 18.13 10.07 25.69
C ALA A 9 17.71 10.96 24.52
N TRP A 10 18.09 10.55 23.31
CA TRP A 10 17.57 11.14 22.08
C TRP A 10 16.05 11.16 22.21
N ASN A 11 15.47 12.35 22.31
CA ASN A 11 14.03 12.52 22.44
C ASN A 11 13.38 11.94 21.19
N VAL A 12 12.96 10.68 21.25
CA VAL A 12 12.24 9.97 20.18
C VAL A 12 11.06 10.82 19.70
N PHE A 13 10.43 11.59 20.59
CA PHE A 13 9.37 12.54 20.28
C PHE A 13 9.78 13.70 19.36
N LYS A 14 11.01 14.24 19.49
CA LYS A 14 11.54 15.26 18.56
C LYS A 14 11.86 14.65 17.19
N PHE A 15 12.38 13.42 17.16
CA PHE A 15 12.60 12.67 15.92
C PHE A 15 11.28 12.35 15.20
N CYS A 16 10.22 11.98 15.93
CA CYS A 16 8.87 11.77 15.39
C CYS A 16 8.25 13.05 14.79
N THR A 17 8.52 14.22 15.36
CA THR A 17 8.02 15.50 14.83
C THR A 17 8.77 15.91 13.56
N ALA A 18 10.09 15.70 13.51
CA ALA A 18 10.89 15.85 12.29
C ALA A 18 10.48 14.85 11.19
N LEU A 19 10.12 13.61 11.55
CA LEU A 19 9.57 12.63 10.61
C LEU A 19 8.21 13.04 10.05
N ARG A 20 7.35 13.71 10.82
CA ARG A 20 6.08 14.27 10.32
C ARG A 20 6.30 15.43 9.34
N ALA A 21 7.28 16.29 9.59
CA ALA A 21 7.69 17.34 8.65
C ALA A 21 8.33 16.75 7.37
N LEU A 22 9.16 15.71 7.49
CA LEU A 22 9.68 14.92 6.36
C LEU A 22 8.55 14.25 5.56
N GLY A 23 7.48 13.83 6.24
CA GLY A 23 6.28 13.29 5.60
C GLY A 23 5.66 14.24 4.58
N SER A 24 5.47 15.51 4.96
CA SER A 24 4.93 16.53 4.03
C SER A 24 5.82 16.72 2.80
N ILE A 25 7.14 16.57 2.95
CA ILE A 25 8.10 16.65 1.83
C ILE A 25 7.89 15.49 0.84
N MET A 26 7.57 14.27 1.31
CA MET A 26 7.34 13.12 0.42
C MET A 26 6.08 13.29 -0.44
N ILE A 27 5.01 13.85 0.12
CA ILE A 27 3.80 14.16 -0.66
C ILE A 27 4.12 15.21 -1.73
N LEU A 28 4.84 16.27 -1.35
CA LEU A 28 5.26 17.31 -2.31
C LEU A 28 6.17 16.74 -3.41
N LEU A 29 7.05 15.79 -3.07
CA LEU A 29 7.91 15.12 -4.05
C LEU A 29 7.07 14.31 -5.05
N VAL A 30 6.10 13.51 -4.58
CA VAL A 30 5.20 12.74 -5.45
C VAL A 30 4.42 13.69 -6.38
N LEU A 31 3.83 14.75 -5.83
CA LEU A 31 3.10 15.75 -6.62
C LEU A 31 4.03 16.50 -7.59
N GLY A 32 5.28 16.74 -7.22
CA GLY A 32 6.28 17.34 -8.09
C GLY A 32 6.62 16.45 -9.29
N VAL A 33 6.82 15.13 -9.07
CA VAL A 33 7.06 14.17 -10.15
C VAL A 33 5.86 14.08 -11.10
N VAL A 34 4.64 14.03 -10.55
CA VAL A 34 3.40 14.08 -11.33
C VAL A 34 3.31 15.38 -12.12
N GLY A 35 3.64 16.52 -11.50
CA GLY A 35 3.63 17.83 -12.15
C GLY A 35 4.62 17.95 -13.31
N VAL A 36 5.85 17.45 -13.15
CA VAL A 36 6.84 17.41 -14.24
C VAL A 36 6.35 16.52 -15.38
N THR A 37 5.75 15.38 -15.06
CA THR A 37 5.17 14.47 -16.05
C THR A 37 4.01 15.14 -16.81
N TYR A 38 3.10 15.79 -16.09
CA TYR A 38 1.99 16.55 -16.67
C TYR A 38 2.49 17.65 -17.59
N TYR A 39 3.49 18.43 -17.14
CA TYR A 39 4.07 19.49 -17.94
C TYR A 39 4.67 18.96 -19.24
N SER A 40 5.45 17.87 -19.16
CA SER A 40 6.06 17.24 -20.31
C SER A 40 5.04 16.69 -21.31
N VAL A 41 4.04 15.94 -20.83
CA VAL A 41 3.06 15.29 -21.71
C VAL A 41 2.12 16.33 -22.32
N VAL A 42 1.54 17.19 -21.49
CA VAL A 42 0.45 18.10 -21.90
C VAL A 42 0.99 19.36 -22.55
N PHE A 43 1.92 20.08 -21.91
CA PHE A 43 2.32 21.40 -22.41
C PHE A 43 3.43 21.33 -23.44
N THR A 44 4.37 20.40 -23.33
CA THR A 44 5.53 20.39 -24.23
C THR A 44 5.39 19.49 -25.44
N ASN A 45 4.67 18.37 -25.35
CA ASN A 45 4.59 17.38 -26.43
C ASN A 45 3.19 17.30 -27.07
N TYR A 46 2.17 16.81 -26.35
CA TYR A 46 0.89 16.44 -26.98
C TYR A 46 -0.15 17.57 -27.05
N GLY A 47 -0.11 18.56 -26.17
CA GLY A 47 -0.99 19.74 -26.27
C GLY A 47 -0.76 20.55 -27.56
N PRO A 48 0.50 20.90 -27.90
CA PRO A 48 0.81 21.53 -29.17
C PRO A 48 0.44 20.66 -30.39
N ALA A 49 0.65 19.35 -30.31
CA ALA A 49 0.35 18.42 -31.40
C ALA A 49 -1.16 18.34 -31.77
N LEU A 50 -2.06 18.83 -30.90
CA LEU A 50 -3.48 18.99 -31.24
C LEU A 50 -3.73 19.99 -32.38
N TYR A 51 -2.84 20.98 -32.54
CA TYR A 51 -2.99 22.03 -33.55
C TYR A 51 -2.41 21.64 -34.93
N ASP A 52 -1.66 20.53 -35.01
CA ASP A 52 -1.02 20.07 -36.25
C ASP A 52 -2.03 19.51 -37.28
N GLY A 53 -3.25 19.21 -36.84
CA GLY A 53 -4.29 18.60 -37.67
C GLY A 53 -3.99 17.13 -38.05
N GLY A 54 -4.89 16.55 -38.84
CA GLY A 54 -4.73 15.19 -39.37
C GLY A 54 -4.53 14.11 -38.30
N PHE A 55 -3.74 13.08 -38.64
CA PHE A 55 -3.52 11.91 -37.78
C PHE A 55 -2.75 12.22 -36.48
N ASN A 56 -1.88 13.24 -36.50
CA ASN A 56 -1.11 13.67 -35.32
C ASN A 56 -2.04 14.25 -34.26
N SER A 57 -2.98 15.12 -34.67
CA SER A 57 -3.98 15.69 -33.74
C SER A 57 -4.89 14.62 -33.12
N LEU A 58 -5.30 13.61 -33.89
CA LEU A 58 -6.09 12.49 -33.37
C LEU A 58 -5.29 11.65 -32.36
N THR A 59 -4.04 11.33 -32.69
CA THR A 59 -3.15 10.57 -31.80
C THR A 59 -2.91 11.31 -30.48
N ALA A 60 -2.66 12.62 -30.55
CA ALA A 60 -2.51 13.47 -29.39
C ALA A 60 -3.77 13.52 -28.53
N ALA A 61 -4.95 13.66 -29.15
CA ALA A 61 -6.22 13.66 -28.44
C ALA A 61 -6.47 12.34 -27.69
N VAL A 62 -6.18 11.20 -28.32
CA VAL A 62 -6.33 9.88 -27.70
C VAL A 62 -5.36 9.71 -26.51
N ILE A 63 -4.09 10.07 -26.68
CA ILE A 63 -3.09 9.98 -25.61
C ILE A 63 -3.48 10.87 -24.44
N LEU A 64 -3.87 12.13 -24.70
CA LEU A 64 -4.29 13.06 -23.67
C LEU A 64 -5.57 12.59 -22.95
N PHE A 65 -6.52 11.99 -23.66
CA PHE A 65 -7.73 11.44 -23.04
C PHE A 65 -7.39 10.34 -22.03
N PHE A 66 -6.60 9.34 -22.44
CA PHE A 66 -6.22 8.24 -21.54
C PHE A 66 -5.33 8.72 -20.39
N PHE A 67 -4.39 9.63 -20.68
CA PHE A 67 -3.53 10.26 -19.68
C PHE A 67 -4.36 10.94 -18.58
N HIS A 68 -5.33 11.79 -18.93
CA HIS A 68 -6.15 12.46 -17.92
C HIS A 68 -7.05 11.49 -17.15
N CYS A 69 -7.62 10.47 -17.81
CA CYS A 69 -8.42 9.44 -17.13
C CYS A 69 -7.58 8.68 -16.09
N LEU A 70 -6.37 8.25 -16.47
CA LEU A 70 -5.45 7.54 -15.57
C LEU A 70 -4.93 8.44 -14.46
N LEU A 71 -4.58 9.70 -14.76
CA LEU A 71 -4.15 10.68 -13.77
C LEU A 71 -5.22 10.92 -12.69
N ILE A 72 -6.49 11.05 -13.08
CA ILE A 72 -7.60 11.19 -12.12
C ILE A 72 -7.65 9.97 -11.20
N MET A 73 -7.59 8.76 -11.74
CA MET A 73 -7.65 7.53 -10.96
C MET A 73 -6.40 7.32 -10.07
N LEU A 74 -5.22 7.71 -10.56
CA LEU A 74 -3.97 7.71 -9.81
C LEU A 74 -4.06 8.64 -8.61
N LEU A 75 -4.43 9.90 -8.83
CA LEU A 75 -4.53 10.90 -7.76
C LEU A 75 -5.61 10.54 -6.77
N TRP A 76 -6.78 10.07 -7.23
CA TRP A 76 -7.84 9.61 -6.35
C TRP A 76 -7.36 8.45 -5.47
N SER A 77 -6.72 7.43 -6.05
CA SER A 77 -6.19 6.29 -5.29
C SER A 77 -5.09 6.72 -4.31
N TYR A 78 -4.19 7.62 -4.72
CA TYR A 78 -3.11 8.16 -3.90
C TYR A 78 -3.66 8.90 -2.68
N PHE A 79 -4.59 9.84 -2.87
CA PHE A 79 -5.18 10.56 -1.75
C PHE A 79 -6.04 9.65 -0.88
N SER A 80 -6.73 8.65 -1.45
CA SER A 80 -7.45 7.66 -0.65
C SER A 80 -6.52 6.88 0.29
N VAL A 81 -5.34 6.44 -0.15
CA VAL A 81 -4.39 5.74 0.75
C VAL A 81 -3.72 6.68 1.77
N VAL A 82 -3.40 7.91 1.36
CA VAL A 82 -2.77 8.92 2.24
C VAL A 82 -3.72 9.34 3.36
N LEU A 83 -4.99 9.59 3.04
CA LEU A 83 -5.97 10.19 3.96
C LEU A 83 -6.77 9.17 4.78
N THR A 84 -6.85 7.91 4.34
CA THR A 84 -7.59 6.88 5.08
C THR A 84 -6.76 6.33 6.24
N ASP A 85 -7.36 6.24 7.43
CA ASP A 85 -6.73 5.55 8.55
C ASP A 85 -6.54 4.06 8.20
N PRO A 86 -5.33 3.48 8.35
CA PRO A 86 -5.09 2.09 7.98
C PRO A 86 -5.79 1.05 8.85
N GLY A 87 -6.49 1.48 9.90
CA GLY A 87 -7.15 0.66 10.90
C GLY A 87 -6.41 0.72 12.23
N SER A 88 -7.13 1.04 13.30
CA SER A 88 -6.65 1.04 14.68
C SER A 88 -7.40 0.00 15.51
N VAL A 89 -6.73 -0.56 16.51
CA VAL A 89 -7.39 -1.44 17.49
C VAL A 89 -8.41 -0.61 18.29
N PRO A 90 -9.69 -1.02 18.36
CA PRO A 90 -10.69 -0.34 19.17
C PRO A 90 -10.30 -0.29 20.66
N PRO A 91 -10.67 0.76 21.39
CA PRO A 91 -10.49 0.81 22.84
C PRO A 91 -11.14 -0.41 23.51
N ASN A 92 -10.44 -1.02 24.45
CA ASN A 92 -10.92 -2.19 25.20
C ASN A 92 -11.27 -3.42 24.34
N TRP A 93 -10.71 -3.53 23.12
CA TRP A 93 -10.88 -4.74 22.32
C TRP A 93 -10.45 -5.97 23.11
N ARG A 94 -11.32 -6.99 23.13
CA ARG A 94 -11.05 -8.31 23.68
C ARG A 94 -11.39 -9.37 22.64
N PRO A 95 -10.66 -10.49 22.59
CA PRO A 95 -11.03 -11.61 21.76
C PRO A 95 -12.41 -12.13 22.19
N ALA A 96 -13.22 -12.58 21.22
CA ALA A 96 -14.44 -13.30 21.52
C ALA A 96 -14.06 -14.58 22.28
N MET A 97 -14.48 -14.70 23.54
CA MET A 97 -14.30 -15.90 24.32
C MET A 97 -15.41 -16.88 23.96
N ASP A 98 -15.06 -18.09 23.55
CA ASP A 98 -16.03 -19.19 23.47
C ASP A 98 -16.34 -19.63 24.92
N GLU A 99 -17.48 -19.20 25.47
CA GLU A 99 -17.91 -19.57 26.82
C GLU A 99 -18.07 -21.10 26.99
N GLU A 100 -18.27 -21.85 25.91
CA GLU A 100 -18.34 -23.33 25.94
C GLU A 100 -16.99 -24.01 26.23
N ARG A 101 -15.84 -23.36 25.99
CA ARG A 101 -14.51 -23.99 26.10
C ARG A 101 -13.86 -23.83 27.48
N GLY A 102 -14.43 -23.05 28.38
CA GLY A 102 -13.90 -22.89 29.74
C GLY A 102 -12.47 -22.36 29.83
N GLU A 103 -11.99 -21.63 28.81
CA GLU A 103 -10.63 -21.06 28.83
C GLU A 103 -10.59 -19.83 29.74
N ALA A 104 -9.78 -19.92 30.81
CA ALA A 104 -9.58 -18.86 31.79
C ALA A 104 -8.97 -17.59 31.17
N ASP A 105 -9.23 -16.44 31.82
CA ASP A 105 -8.76 -15.11 31.43
C ASP A 105 -7.30 -15.13 30.93
N PRO A 106 -7.04 -14.72 29.66
CA PRO A 106 -5.69 -14.68 29.08
C PRO A 106 -4.68 -13.85 29.88
N LEU A 107 -5.16 -12.98 30.77
CA LEU A 107 -4.34 -12.15 31.65
C LEU A 107 -3.67 -12.94 32.80
N ASN A 108 -4.11 -14.17 33.11
CA ASN A 108 -3.54 -14.99 34.17
C ASN A 108 -2.50 -16.03 33.69
N GLY A 109 -2.28 -16.18 32.39
CA GLY A 109 -1.44 -17.26 31.82
C GLY A 109 0.04 -16.92 31.63
N SER A 110 0.52 -15.73 32.06
CA SER A 110 1.89 -15.30 31.82
C SER A 110 2.85 -15.64 32.95
N GLU A 111 2.91 -16.89 33.41
CA GLU A 111 4.02 -17.35 34.27
C GLU A 111 4.52 -18.74 33.84
N PHE A 112 5.79 -18.75 33.41
CA PHE A 112 6.78 -19.83 33.51
C PHE A 112 6.27 -21.28 33.53
N ASN A 113 6.37 -21.97 32.39
CA ASN A 113 7.11 -23.25 32.33
C ASN A 113 7.38 -23.71 30.89
N GLY A 114 8.56 -24.27 30.68
CA GLY A 114 9.08 -24.75 29.40
C GLY A 114 8.43 -26.04 28.89
N SER A 115 7.11 -26.07 28.76
CA SER A 115 6.39 -27.11 28.02
C SER A 115 6.13 -26.69 26.57
N GLN A 116 6.20 -27.69 25.68
CA GLN A 116 6.04 -27.59 24.22
C GLN A 116 4.84 -26.71 23.81
N PRO A 117 4.96 -25.93 22.72
CA PRO A 117 3.88 -25.04 22.27
C PRO A 117 2.69 -25.86 21.76
N ASP A 118 1.60 -25.83 22.52
CA ASP A 118 0.29 -26.29 22.10
C ASP A 118 -0.26 -25.38 20.96
N PRO A 119 -0.59 -25.94 19.78
CA PRO A 119 -1.15 -25.18 18.65
C PRO A 119 -2.58 -24.68 18.89
N LEU A 120 -3.30 -25.17 19.91
CA LEU A 120 -4.68 -24.75 20.22
C LEU A 120 -4.79 -23.30 20.69
N ASN A 121 -3.77 -22.83 21.42
CA ASN A 121 -3.84 -21.55 22.09
C ASN A 121 -3.46 -20.47 21.07
N GLN A 122 -4.44 -19.79 20.47
CA GLN A 122 -4.18 -18.50 19.83
C GLN A 122 -3.51 -17.64 20.88
N ARG A 123 -2.16 -17.61 20.94
CA ARG A 123 -1.45 -16.81 21.94
C ARG A 123 -1.83 -15.38 21.67
N ILE A 124 -2.80 -14.88 22.42
CA ILE A 124 -3.32 -13.53 22.27
C ILE A 124 -2.12 -12.62 22.46
N ARG A 125 -1.69 -12.02 21.36
CA ARG A 125 -0.42 -11.29 21.34
C ARG A 125 -0.63 -9.98 22.07
N TYR A 126 0.20 -9.65 23.04
CA TYR A 126 0.11 -8.38 23.75
C TYR A 126 1.03 -7.32 23.13
N CYS A 127 0.58 -6.06 23.07
CA CYS A 127 1.43 -4.92 22.75
C CYS A 127 1.83 -4.19 24.02
N ARG A 128 3.08 -4.35 24.48
CA ARG A 128 3.60 -3.62 25.64
C ARG A 128 3.63 -2.10 25.45
N LYS A 129 3.88 -1.62 24.22
CA LYS A 129 3.96 -0.18 23.92
C LYS A 129 2.59 0.52 23.94
N CYS A 130 1.55 -0.18 23.51
CA CYS A 130 0.17 0.33 23.49
C CYS A 130 -0.65 -0.12 24.71
N ASN A 131 -0.10 -0.99 25.55
CA ASN A 131 -0.76 -1.58 26.71
C ASN A 131 -2.14 -2.21 26.39
N GLN A 132 -2.20 -3.02 25.33
CA GLN A 132 -3.44 -3.65 24.86
C GLN A 132 -3.19 -4.99 24.16
N LEU A 133 -4.23 -5.82 24.07
CA LEU A 133 -4.23 -7.05 23.28
C LEU A 133 -4.24 -6.70 21.78
N LYS A 134 -3.56 -7.53 20.97
CA LYS A 134 -3.49 -7.36 19.52
C LYS A 134 -4.50 -8.31 18.86
N PRO A 135 -5.40 -7.78 18.02
CA PRO A 135 -6.19 -8.60 17.12
C PRO A 135 -5.32 -9.48 16.20
N PRO A 136 -5.90 -10.51 15.58
CA PRO A 136 -5.23 -11.29 14.55
C PRO A 136 -4.62 -10.37 13.47
N ARG A 137 -3.41 -10.73 13.00
CA ARG A 137 -2.70 -9.98 11.93
C ARG A 137 -2.35 -8.52 12.26
N CYS A 138 -2.55 -8.07 13.51
CA CYS A 138 -2.20 -6.72 13.96
C CYS A 138 -0.72 -6.63 14.36
N HIS A 139 -0.03 -5.56 13.95
CA HIS A 139 1.35 -5.28 14.35
C HIS A 139 1.50 -3.84 14.85
N HIS A 140 2.51 -3.57 15.68
CA HIS A 140 2.80 -2.22 16.17
C HIS A 140 3.78 -1.55 15.22
N CYS A 141 3.40 -0.41 14.65
CA CYS A 141 4.30 0.41 13.87
C CYS A 141 4.94 1.47 14.76
N SER A 142 6.27 1.47 14.88
CA SER A 142 7.02 2.47 15.64
C SER A 142 6.94 3.87 15.04
N VAL A 143 6.78 3.98 13.72
CA VAL A 143 6.65 5.27 13.02
C VAL A 143 5.26 5.89 13.26
N CYS A 144 4.20 5.10 13.06
CA CYS A 144 2.83 5.51 13.35
C CYS A 144 2.57 5.63 14.88
N GLY A 145 3.41 5.01 15.73
CA GLY A 145 3.30 5.05 17.19
C GLY A 145 2.13 4.25 17.76
N ARG A 146 1.55 3.33 16.98
CA ARG A 146 0.32 2.60 17.33
C ARG A 146 0.27 1.21 16.71
N CYS A 147 -0.65 0.40 17.23
CA CYS A 147 -1.04 -0.86 16.58
C CYS A 147 -1.92 -0.59 15.35
N VAL A 148 -1.62 -1.29 14.26
CA VAL A 148 -2.29 -1.21 12.96
C VAL A 148 -2.89 -2.57 12.62
N LEU A 149 -4.18 -2.58 12.30
CA LEU A 149 -4.92 -3.79 11.90
C LEU A 149 -4.42 -4.29 10.54
N LYS A 150 -4.26 -5.61 10.38
CA LYS A 150 -3.70 -6.24 9.16
C LYS A 150 -2.48 -5.51 8.60
N MET A 151 -1.58 -5.09 9.49
CA MET A 151 -0.45 -4.24 9.07
C MET A 151 0.34 -4.96 7.98
N ASP A 152 0.49 -4.28 6.84
CA ASP A 152 1.39 -4.72 5.79
C ASP A 152 2.75 -4.04 6.01
N HIS A 153 2.84 -2.74 5.78
CA HIS A 153 4.08 -1.99 6.01
C HIS A 153 3.79 -0.52 6.32
N HIS A 154 4.82 0.20 6.76
CA HIS A 154 4.78 1.67 6.77
C HIS A 154 5.37 2.18 5.47
N CYS A 155 4.59 2.94 4.69
CA CYS A 155 5.00 3.41 3.38
C CYS A 155 5.33 4.90 3.43
N VAL A 156 6.60 5.21 3.17
CA VAL A 156 7.12 6.59 3.21
C VAL A 156 6.53 7.45 2.08
N TRP A 157 6.21 6.85 0.93
CA TRP A 157 5.65 7.55 -0.25
C TRP A 157 4.24 8.09 -0.05
N VAL A 158 3.46 7.46 0.84
CA VAL A 158 2.10 7.89 1.21
C VAL A 158 2.04 8.43 2.64
N VAL A 159 3.18 8.45 3.34
CA VAL A 159 3.33 8.96 4.72
C VAL A 159 2.33 8.31 5.69
N ASN A 160 2.00 7.05 5.43
CA ASN A 160 0.97 6.34 6.17
C ASN A 160 1.35 4.87 6.32
N CYS A 161 0.81 4.24 7.35
CA CYS A 161 0.80 2.79 7.41
C CYS A 161 -0.17 2.26 6.34
N VAL A 162 0.15 1.11 5.75
CA VAL A 162 -0.74 0.33 4.89
C VAL A 162 -1.26 -0.83 5.73
N GLY A 163 -2.57 -0.91 5.90
CA GLY A 163 -3.25 -1.86 6.77
C GLY A 163 -4.63 -2.24 6.26
N ALA A 164 -5.45 -2.83 7.12
CA ALA A 164 -6.75 -3.41 6.76
C ALA A 164 -7.65 -2.47 5.94
N GLN A 165 -7.75 -1.21 6.36
CA GLN A 165 -8.76 -0.27 5.84
C GLN A 165 -8.31 0.53 4.61
N ASN A 166 -7.03 0.51 4.26
CA ASN A 166 -6.50 1.24 3.10
C ASN A 166 -5.68 0.38 2.13
N TYR A 167 -5.57 -0.94 2.35
CA TYR A 167 -4.76 -1.81 1.49
C TYR A 167 -5.25 -1.84 0.04
N LYS A 168 -6.57 -1.86 -0.20
CA LYS A 168 -7.12 -1.78 -1.57
C LYS A 168 -6.71 -0.48 -2.27
N TYR A 169 -6.78 0.65 -1.56
CA TYR A 169 -6.42 1.95 -2.13
C TYR A 169 -4.93 1.99 -2.48
N PHE A 170 -4.09 1.39 -1.66
CA PHE A 170 -2.68 1.21 -1.96
C PHE A 170 -2.45 0.36 -3.22
N LEU A 171 -3.16 -0.77 -3.38
CA LEU A 171 -3.04 -1.62 -4.57
C LEU A 171 -3.51 -0.90 -5.84
N LEU A 172 -4.61 -0.16 -5.77
CA LEU A 172 -5.11 0.66 -6.88
C LEU A 172 -4.13 1.78 -7.22
N PHE A 173 -3.53 2.42 -6.22
CA PHE A 173 -2.46 3.40 -6.42
C PHE A 173 -1.27 2.79 -7.19
N LEU A 174 -0.79 1.59 -6.81
CA LEU A 174 0.27 0.92 -7.56
C LEU A 174 -0.16 0.58 -8.99
N PHE A 175 -1.38 0.07 -9.17
CA PHE A 175 -1.92 -0.30 -10.48
C PHE A 175 -2.02 0.90 -11.42
N TYR A 176 -2.66 1.99 -10.97
CA TYR A 176 -2.81 3.20 -11.78
C TYR A 176 -1.49 3.93 -12.00
N THR A 177 -0.57 3.91 -11.04
CA THR A 177 0.80 4.42 -11.24
C THR A 177 1.53 3.63 -12.33
N PHE A 178 1.43 2.30 -12.33
CA PHE A 178 2.04 1.48 -13.37
C PHE A 178 1.45 1.78 -14.76
N LEU A 179 0.12 1.88 -14.86
CA LEU A 179 -0.55 2.20 -16.14
C LEU A 179 -0.16 3.59 -16.65
N GLU A 180 -0.21 4.60 -15.79
CA GLU A 180 0.15 5.98 -16.12
C GLU A 180 1.60 6.08 -16.60
N THR A 181 2.55 5.57 -15.80
CA THR A 181 3.97 5.63 -16.13
C THR A 181 4.32 4.82 -17.39
N SER A 182 3.64 3.70 -17.64
CA SER A 182 3.79 2.93 -18.88
C SER A 182 3.24 3.69 -20.09
N LEU A 183 2.05 4.30 -19.98
CA LEU A 183 1.47 5.13 -21.04
C LEU A 183 2.42 6.29 -21.40
N VAL A 184 2.91 7.01 -20.40
CA VAL A 184 3.83 8.14 -20.58
C VAL A 184 5.15 7.67 -21.21
N THR A 185 5.69 6.54 -20.75
CA THR A 185 6.93 5.97 -21.33
C THR A 185 6.74 5.64 -22.81
N MET A 186 5.65 4.97 -23.18
CA MET A 186 5.36 4.63 -24.57
C MET A 186 5.12 5.88 -25.43
N ALA A 187 4.39 6.87 -24.89
CA ALA A 187 4.10 8.12 -25.58
C ALA A 187 5.37 8.95 -25.82
N LEU A 188 6.25 9.07 -24.82
CA LEU A 188 7.47 9.85 -24.95
C LEU A 188 8.63 9.11 -25.65
N LEU A 189 8.52 7.81 -25.91
CA LEU A 189 9.58 7.00 -26.53
C LEU A 189 10.04 7.54 -27.90
N PRO A 190 9.17 7.93 -28.85
CA PRO A 190 9.61 8.50 -30.12
C PRO A 190 10.38 9.81 -29.95
N HIS A 191 9.95 10.67 -29.02
CA HIS A 191 10.64 11.92 -28.70
C HIS A 191 12.00 11.66 -28.05
N PHE A 192 12.10 10.64 -27.19
CA PHE A 192 13.35 10.22 -26.59
C PHE A 192 14.33 9.62 -27.62
N ILE A 193 13.86 8.83 -28.59
CA ILE A 193 14.70 8.29 -29.67
C ILE A 193 15.18 9.44 -30.59
N ALA A 194 14.29 10.38 -30.90
CA ALA A 194 14.64 11.56 -31.70
C ALA A 194 15.74 12.39 -31.04
N PHE A 195 15.83 12.39 -29.70
CA PHE A 195 16.92 13.06 -28.96
C PHE A 195 18.32 12.56 -29.34
N PHE A 196 18.44 11.29 -29.71
CA PHE A 196 19.72 10.66 -30.09
C PHE A 196 19.91 10.51 -31.60
N SER A 197 19.00 11.08 -32.40
CA SER A 197 19.09 11.05 -33.86
C SER A 197 19.87 12.27 -34.37
N ASP A 198 20.63 12.12 -35.45
CA ASP A 198 21.51 13.17 -36.01
C ASP A 198 20.76 14.35 -36.70
N GLY A 199 19.52 14.65 -36.28
CA GLY A 199 18.67 15.71 -36.83
C GLY A 199 18.52 16.91 -35.91
N GLU A 200 18.11 18.05 -36.47
CA GLU A 200 17.66 19.19 -35.65
C GLU A 200 16.36 18.81 -34.92
N ILE A 201 16.40 18.87 -33.59
CA ILE A 201 15.22 18.57 -32.76
C ILE A 201 14.47 19.88 -32.53
N PRO A 202 13.20 19.99 -32.98
CA PRO A 202 12.40 21.17 -32.71
C PRO A 202 12.09 21.26 -31.21
N GLY A 203 12.35 22.42 -30.61
CA GLY A 203 12.04 22.69 -29.21
C GLY A 203 13.06 23.57 -28.51
N THR A 204 12.67 24.13 -27.37
CA THR A 204 13.62 24.86 -26.51
C THR A 204 14.47 23.87 -25.70
N PRO A 205 15.69 24.25 -25.24
CA PRO A 205 16.47 23.41 -24.34
C PRO A 205 15.70 22.97 -23.09
N GLY A 206 14.81 23.83 -22.58
CA GLY A 206 13.93 23.50 -21.45
C GLY A 206 12.95 22.38 -21.79
N THR A 207 12.26 22.46 -22.93
CA THR A 207 11.34 21.44 -23.42
C THR A 207 12.01 20.07 -23.59
N LEU A 208 13.21 20.06 -24.16
CA LEU A 208 13.98 18.84 -24.36
C LEU A 208 14.42 18.24 -23.02
N ALA A 209 14.92 19.07 -22.10
CA ALA A 209 15.32 18.64 -20.77
C ALA A 209 14.14 18.05 -19.97
N THR A 210 12.97 18.69 -20.02
CA THR A 210 11.78 18.18 -19.31
C THR A 210 11.24 16.90 -19.93
N THR A 211 11.29 16.77 -21.26
CA THR A 211 10.86 15.54 -21.96
C THR A 211 11.78 14.37 -21.63
N PHE A 212 13.10 14.60 -21.67
CA PHE A 212 14.09 13.60 -21.31
C PHE A 212 13.95 13.16 -19.86
N LEU A 213 13.85 14.12 -18.93
CA LEU A 213 13.67 13.83 -17.50
C LEU A 213 12.38 13.05 -17.24
N ALA A 214 11.26 13.46 -17.85
CA ALA A 214 9.98 12.77 -17.71
C ALA A 214 10.05 11.34 -18.24
N PHE A 215 10.67 11.10 -19.41
CA PHE A 215 10.83 9.75 -19.95
C PHE A 215 11.63 8.85 -18.99
N VAL A 216 12.81 9.29 -18.55
CA VAL A 216 13.68 8.50 -17.68
C VAL A 216 13.00 8.18 -16.34
N LEU A 217 12.35 9.18 -15.72
CA LEU A 217 11.62 8.99 -14.47
C LEU A 217 10.46 8.01 -14.64
N ASN A 218 9.61 8.19 -15.66
CA ASN A 218 8.45 7.32 -15.87
C ASN A 218 8.87 5.89 -16.22
N LEU A 219 9.93 5.69 -17.01
CA LEU A 219 10.46 4.35 -17.29
C LEU A 219 10.96 3.67 -16.00
N ALA A 220 11.72 4.40 -15.17
CA ALA A 220 12.22 3.88 -13.89
C ALA A 220 11.08 3.52 -12.92
N PHE A 221 10.04 4.37 -12.84
CA PHE A 221 8.85 4.09 -12.03
C PHE A 221 8.04 2.93 -12.60
N ALA A 222 7.84 2.83 -13.91
CA ALA A 222 7.10 1.73 -14.53
C ALA A 222 7.75 0.37 -14.20
N LEU A 223 9.08 0.27 -14.33
CA LEU A 223 9.82 -0.96 -14.03
C LEU A 223 9.81 -1.30 -12.54
N SER A 224 10.05 -0.32 -11.67
CA SER A 224 10.08 -0.55 -10.21
C SER A 224 8.69 -0.88 -9.65
N VAL A 225 7.66 -0.16 -10.07
CA VAL A 225 6.27 -0.39 -9.65
C VAL A 225 5.74 -1.71 -10.21
N LEU A 226 6.14 -2.13 -11.41
CA LEU A 226 5.76 -3.45 -11.94
C LEU A 226 6.23 -4.59 -11.03
N GLY A 227 7.50 -4.57 -10.61
CA GLY A 227 8.03 -5.57 -9.68
C GLY A 227 7.28 -5.55 -8.33
N PHE A 228 6.98 -4.36 -7.83
CA PHE A 228 6.25 -4.19 -6.58
C PHE A 228 4.79 -4.68 -6.68
N LEU A 229 4.13 -4.40 -7.80
CA LEU A 229 2.78 -4.86 -8.10
C LEU A 229 2.71 -6.39 -8.21
N ILE A 230 3.66 -7.02 -8.90
CA ILE A 230 3.75 -8.49 -8.99
C ILE A 230 3.87 -9.11 -7.59
N MET A 231 4.72 -8.54 -6.73
CA MET A 231 4.88 -9.00 -5.35
C MET A 231 3.56 -8.90 -4.58
N HIS A 232 2.86 -7.75 -4.64
CA HIS A 232 1.58 -7.59 -3.95
C HIS A 232 0.45 -8.44 -4.53
N ILE A 233 0.42 -8.70 -5.84
CA ILE A 233 -0.52 -9.65 -6.46
C ILE A 233 -0.30 -11.06 -5.90
N SER A 234 0.96 -11.48 -5.70
CA SER A 234 1.29 -12.75 -5.07
C SER A 234 0.80 -12.81 -3.61
N LEU A 235 1.02 -11.72 -2.85
CA LEU A 235 0.55 -11.59 -1.46
C LEU A 235 -0.98 -11.67 -1.34
N VAL A 236 -1.71 -10.95 -2.19
CA VAL A 236 -3.18 -11.01 -2.25
C VAL A 236 -3.62 -12.42 -2.63
N SER A 237 -2.98 -13.04 -3.62
CA SER A 237 -3.31 -14.40 -4.05
C SER A 237 -3.13 -15.44 -2.95
N ALA A 238 -2.16 -15.24 -2.04
CA ALA A 238 -1.87 -16.11 -0.90
C ALA A 238 -2.52 -15.66 0.42
N ASN A 239 -3.25 -14.54 0.42
CA ASN A 239 -3.80 -13.87 1.62
C ASN A 239 -2.79 -13.66 2.75
N THR A 240 -1.59 -13.21 2.39
CA THR A 240 -0.51 -12.88 3.33
C THR A 240 -0.22 -11.39 3.24
N THR A 241 0.10 -10.76 4.36
CA THR A 241 0.79 -9.45 4.35
C THR A 241 2.29 -9.62 4.08
N THR A 242 3.00 -8.54 3.78
CA THR A 242 4.48 -8.55 3.66
C THR A 242 5.16 -9.07 4.94
N ILE A 243 4.66 -8.67 6.12
CA ILE A 243 5.14 -9.17 7.42
C ILE A 243 4.91 -10.67 7.53
N GLU A 244 3.69 -11.14 7.25
CA GLU A 244 3.34 -12.56 7.34
C GLU A 244 4.14 -13.40 6.34
N ALA A 245 4.37 -12.90 5.12
CA ALA A 245 5.19 -13.59 4.13
C ALA A 245 6.65 -13.76 4.60
N TYR A 246 7.18 -12.78 5.35
CA TYR A 246 8.49 -12.89 5.98
C TYR A 246 8.50 -13.88 7.15
N GLU A 247 7.44 -13.91 7.96
CA GLU A 247 7.26 -14.81 9.11
C GLU A 247 6.98 -16.27 8.67
N LYS A 248 6.31 -16.49 7.53
CA LYS A 248 5.81 -17.78 7.02
C LYS A 248 6.91 -18.77 6.58
N LYS A 249 8.20 -18.45 6.68
CA LYS A 249 9.32 -19.25 6.14
C LYS A 249 9.36 -20.75 6.50
N SER A 250 8.52 -21.23 7.42
CA SER A 250 8.49 -22.63 7.87
C SER A 250 7.23 -23.45 7.48
N THR A 251 6.19 -22.91 6.83
CA THR A 251 4.94 -23.66 6.59
C THR A 251 4.36 -23.50 5.18
N PRO A 252 4.12 -24.61 4.42
CA PRO A 252 3.54 -24.53 3.08
C PRO A 252 2.05 -24.13 3.08
N LYS A 253 1.30 -24.50 4.14
CA LYS A 253 -0.11 -24.16 4.30
C LYS A 253 -0.26 -22.87 5.11
N TRP A 254 -1.17 -21.99 4.70
CA TRP A 254 -1.48 -20.73 5.39
C TRP A 254 -2.95 -20.69 5.78
N ARG A 255 -3.24 -20.42 7.06
CA ARG A 255 -4.61 -20.54 7.59
C ARG A 255 -5.62 -19.58 6.96
N TYR A 256 -5.18 -18.41 6.53
CA TYR A 256 -6.04 -17.40 5.88
C TYR A 256 -6.13 -17.55 4.36
N ASP A 257 -5.36 -18.48 3.76
CA ASP A 257 -5.47 -18.73 2.33
C ASP A 257 -6.73 -19.55 2.03
N LEU A 258 -7.77 -18.90 1.52
CA LEU A 258 -9.08 -19.47 1.17
C LEU A 258 -9.21 -19.78 -0.35
N GLY A 259 -8.10 -19.68 -1.10
CA GLY A 259 -8.08 -19.75 -2.55
C GLY A 259 -8.17 -18.37 -3.22
N ARG A 260 -7.52 -18.24 -4.39
CA ARG A 260 -7.21 -16.96 -5.06
C ARG A 260 -8.40 -16.00 -5.15
N LYS A 261 -9.58 -16.48 -5.57
CA LYS A 261 -10.79 -15.64 -5.71
C LYS A 261 -11.25 -15.08 -4.37
N LYS A 262 -11.42 -15.93 -3.35
CA LYS A 262 -11.86 -15.51 -2.02
C LYS A 262 -10.83 -14.59 -1.35
N ASN A 263 -9.54 -14.84 -1.57
CA ASN A 263 -8.47 -14.00 -1.06
C ASN A 263 -8.50 -12.60 -1.69
N PHE A 264 -8.76 -12.53 -3.00
CA PHE A 264 -8.96 -11.26 -3.70
C PHE A 264 -10.19 -10.52 -3.18
N GLU A 265 -11.33 -11.20 -3.04
CA GLU A 265 -12.57 -10.61 -2.53
C GLU A 265 -12.40 -10.07 -1.09
N GLN A 266 -11.59 -10.72 -0.24
CA GLN A 266 -11.26 -10.19 1.09
C GLN A 266 -10.54 -8.83 1.08
N VAL A 267 -9.96 -8.43 -0.05
CA VAL A 267 -9.32 -7.11 -0.21
C VAL A 267 -10.19 -6.18 -1.04
N PHE A 268 -10.78 -6.65 -2.14
CA PHE A 268 -11.47 -5.80 -3.11
C PHE A 268 -12.98 -5.67 -2.90
N GLY A 269 -13.57 -6.52 -2.05
CA GLY A 269 -15.01 -6.67 -1.93
C GLY A 269 -15.57 -7.66 -2.94
N THR A 270 -16.85 -8.02 -2.75
CA THR A 270 -17.56 -8.92 -3.64
C THR A 270 -18.23 -8.17 -4.81
N ASP A 271 -18.50 -6.88 -4.65
CA ASP A 271 -19.04 -6.05 -5.72
C ASP A 271 -17.97 -5.68 -6.75
N LYS A 272 -18.12 -6.23 -7.96
CA LYS A 272 -17.20 -6.04 -9.08
C LYS A 272 -17.14 -4.60 -9.58
N LEU A 273 -18.20 -3.81 -9.41
CA LEU A 273 -18.23 -2.41 -9.84
C LEU A 273 -17.18 -1.58 -9.09
N TYR A 274 -16.86 -1.97 -7.87
CA TYR A 274 -15.89 -1.28 -7.03
C TYR A 274 -14.47 -1.83 -7.15
N TRP A 275 -14.20 -2.87 -7.96
CA TRP A 275 -12.87 -3.48 -8.00
C TRP A 275 -11.77 -2.52 -8.48
N PHE A 276 -12.10 -1.60 -9.39
CA PHE A 276 -11.17 -0.61 -9.93
C PHE A 276 -11.43 0.80 -9.38
N ILE A 277 -12.34 0.95 -8.43
CA ILE A 277 -12.66 2.24 -7.81
C ILE A 277 -12.09 2.25 -6.39
N PRO A 278 -11.43 3.32 -5.93
CA PRO A 278 -10.92 3.44 -4.57
C PRO A 278 -12.06 3.72 -3.59
N GLY A 279 -12.98 2.75 -3.47
CA GLY A 279 -14.14 2.73 -2.60
C GLY A 279 -14.67 1.31 -2.43
N TYR A 280 -15.67 1.12 -1.58
CA TYR A 280 -16.38 -0.15 -1.39
C TYR A 280 -17.88 0.10 -1.48
N SER A 281 -18.63 -0.95 -1.80
CA SER A 281 -20.09 -0.92 -1.65
C SER A 281 -20.45 -0.90 -0.15
N ASP A 282 -21.57 -0.24 0.18
CA ASP A 282 -22.10 -0.26 1.56
C ASP A 282 -22.41 -1.67 2.05
N GLU A 283 -22.72 -2.58 1.12
CA GLU A 283 -22.98 -3.98 1.44
C GLU A 283 -21.71 -4.72 1.84
N ASP A 284 -20.62 -4.54 1.10
CA ASP A 284 -19.32 -5.13 1.44
C ASP A 284 -18.83 -4.62 2.79
N LEU A 285 -18.95 -3.30 3.06
CA LEU A 285 -18.56 -2.70 4.34
C LEU A 285 -19.33 -3.27 5.53
N ARG A 286 -20.60 -3.62 5.35
CA ARG A 286 -21.45 -4.22 6.39
C ARG A 286 -21.22 -5.72 6.55
N ARG A 287 -21.05 -6.46 5.45
CA ARG A 287 -21.03 -7.94 5.46
C ARG A 287 -19.64 -8.54 5.60
N MET A 288 -18.57 -7.78 5.41
CA MET A 288 -17.21 -8.32 5.37
C MET A 288 -16.35 -7.83 6.56
N PRO A 289 -16.33 -8.57 7.68
CA PRO A 289 -15.50 -8.25 8.85
C PRO A 289 -14.01 -8.09 8.53
N ALA A 290 -13.52 -8.81 7.50
CA ALA A 290 -12.14 -8.73 7.03
C ALA A 290 -11.74 -7.33 6.54
N LEU A 291 -12.69 -6.51 6.07
CA LEU A 291 -12.45 -5.12 5.65
C LEU A 291 -12.25 -4.19 6.86
N GLN A 292 -12.88 -4.49 8.00
CA GLN A 292 -12.68 -3.76 9.25
C GLN A 292 -11.35 -4.13 9.92
N GLY A 293 -10.91 -5.37 9.70
CA GLY A 293 -9.58 -5.85 10.05
C GLY A 293 -9.46 -6.50 11.43
N LEU A 294 -10.59 -6.76 12.10
CA LEU A 294 -10.65 -7.39 13.42
C LEU A 294 -10.73 -8.91 13.35
N GLU A 295 -11.42 -9.44 12.34
CA GLU A 295 -11.69 -10.86 12.17
C GLU A 295 -11.43 -11.30 10.74
N TYR A 296 -10.94 -12.53 10.56
CA TYR A 296 -10.64 -13.11 9.26
C TYR A 296 -11.11 -14.56 9.20
N PRO A 297 -11.78 -14.99 8.12
CA PRO A 297 -12.11 -16.40 7.96
C PRO A 297 -10.83 -17.23 7.79
N SER A 298 -10.76 -18.36 8.51
CA SER A 298 -9.71 -19.38 8.39
C SER A 298 -10.25 -20.66 7.72
N LYS A 299 -9.33 -21.48 7.19
CA LYS A 299 -9.67 -22.82 6.71
C LYS A 299 -10.05 -23.72 7.91
N PRO A 300 -11.19 -24.45 7.83
CA PRO A 300 -11.63 -25.34 8.90
C PRO A 300 -10.66 -26.47 9.18
N ASP A 301 -9.86 -26.93 8.20
CA ASP A 301 -8.82 -27.95 8.43
C ASP A 301 -7.72 -27.53 9.41
N PHE A 302 -7.63 -26.24 9.75
CA PHE A 302 -6.79 -25.75 10.86
C PHE A 302 -7.55 -25.61 12.18
N ASP A 303 -8.88 -25.69 12.13
CA ASP A 303 -9.78 -25.64 13.27
C ASP A 303 -10.31 -27.07 13.62
N SER A 304 -10.13 -28.08 12.75
CA SER A 304 -10.69 -29.44 12.87
C SER A 304 -9.72 -30.61 12.57
N GLN A 305 -8.41 -30.38 12.40
CA GLN A 305 -7.40 -31.46 12.33
C GLN A 305 -6.81 -31.86 13.68
N ASP A 306 -7.41 -31.41 14.79
CA ASP A 306 -6.99 -31.72 16.15
C ASP A 306 -8.09 -32.47 16.92
N PHE A 307 -8.59 -33.56 16.32
CA PHE A 307 -9.27 -34.65 17.04
C PHE A 307 -8.31 -35.83 17.22
#